data_AF-A0A7J4K906-F1
#
_entry.id   AF-A0A7J4K906-F1
#
_cell.length_a   1.000
_cell.length_b   1.000
_cell.length_c   1.000
_cell.angle_alpha   90.00
_cell.angle_beta   90.00
_cell.angle_gamma   90.00
#
_symmetry.space_group_name_H-M   'P 1'
#
loop_
_entity.id
_entity.type
_entity.pdbx_description
1 polymer ?
#
loop_
_entity_poly.entity_id
_entity_poly.type
_entity_poly.pdbx_seq_one_letter_code
_entity_poly.pdbx_strand_id
1 'polypeptide(L)'
;MAKEEKQLNVRIKDGDQFFANEIGLNFTPTEIVLDFKCISNIHDIENHRALLLRHNPVILTPYHAKSFLEVLTKAVNDYERRFGEIKKPKEIDKAEKIMQKQREDNKTKEEKINDDVTYFG
;
A
#
# COMPACT_ATOMS: atom_id res chain seq x y z
N MET A 1 51.64 -11.32 16.88
CA MET A 1 51.21 -11.10 15.48
C MET A 1 49.98 -10.20 15.53
N ALA A 2 50.08 -8.96 15.05
CA ALA A 2 48.98 -8.00 15.07
C ALA A 2 47.93 -8.39 14.01
N LYS A 3 46.67 -8.46 14.43
CA LYS A 3 45.53 -8.84 13.58
C LYS A 3 45.15 -7.60 12.75
N GLU A 4 45.57 -7.54 11.49
CA GLU A 4 45.14 -6.50 10.57
C GLU A 4 43.63 -6.59 10.33
N GLU A 5 42.90 -5.59 10.83
CA GLU A 5 41.49 -5.39 10.50
C GLU A 5 41.40 -4.88 9.06
N LYS A 6 41.09 -5.79 8.12
CA LYS A 6 40.76 -5.41 6.74
C LYS A 6 39.53 -4.50 6.74
N GLN A 7 39.76 -3.22 6.47
CA GLN A 7 38.69 -2.26 6.25
C GLN A 7 37.98 -2.58 4.93
N LEU A 8 36.70 -2.98 5.01
CA LEU A 8 35.88 -3.28 3.85
C LEU A 8 35.39 -1.95 3.25
N ASN A 9 35.82 -1.62 2.03
CA ASN A 9 35.31 -0.46 1.30
C ASN A 9 33.94 -0.80 0.69
N VAL A 10 32.87 -0.47 1.41
CA VAL A 10 31.49 -0.68 0.93
C VAL A 10 31.10 0.51 0.06
N ARG A 11 30.91 0.26 -1.24
CA ARG A 11 30.32 1.24 -2.16
C ARG A 11 28.82 0.96 -2.27
N ILE A 12 28.00 1.90 -1.79
CA ILE A 12 26.56 1.84 -1.92
C ILE A 12 26.20 2.35 -3.31
N LYS A 13 25.46 1.53 -4.08
CA LYS A 13 24.82 1.97 -5.32
C LYS A 13 23.35 2.20 -5.00
N ASP A 14 22.96 3.46 -4.87
CA ASP A 14 21.58 3.81 -4.60
C ASP A 14 20.69 3.45 -5.80
N GLY A 15 19.48 2.97 -5.51
CA GLY A 15 18.42 2.87 -6.49
C GLY A 15 17.72 4.21 -6.69
N ASP A 16 16.80 4.27 -7.66
CA ASP A 16 15.98 5.46 -7.85
C ASP A 16 15.08 5.68 -6.63
N GLN A 17 15.10 6.90 -6.09
CA GLN A 17 14.19 7.29 -5.02
C GLN A 17 12.76 7.28 -5.54
N PHE A 18 11.89 6.55 -4.83
CA PHE A 18 10.52 6.33 -5.24
C PHE A 18 9.57 6.62 -4.08
N PHE A 19 8.56 7.45 -4.33
CA PHE A 19 7.48 7.70 -3.38
C PHE A 19 6.33 6.72 -3.65
N ALA A 20 5.90 5.99 -2.62
CA ALA A 20 4.77 5.07 -2.69
C ALA A 20 3.61 5.59 -1.83
N ASN A 21 2.41 5.66 -2.42
CA ASN A 21 1.17 6.00 -1.70
C ASN A 21 0.33 4.79 -1.34
N GLU A 22 0.64 3.62 -1.90
CA GLU A 22 -0.02 2.35 -1.60
C GLU A 22 1.03 1.24 -1.49
N ILE A 23 0.78 0.28 -0.60
CA ILE A 23 1.60 -0.93 -0.46
C ILE A 23 0.68 -2.14 -0.63
N GLY A 24 0.98 -2.96 -1.63
CA GLY A 24 0.39 -4.29 -1.80
C GLY A 24 1.24 -5.35 -1.12
N LEU A 25 0.60 -6.38 -0.55
CA LEU A 25 1.29 -7.52 0.02
C LEU A 25 0.75 -8.79 -0.62
N ASN A 26 1.65 -9.58 -1.21
CA ASN A 26 1.37 -10.92 -1.70
C ASN A 26 2.38 -11.89 -1.08
N PHE A 27 2.02 -13.17 -0.95
CA PHE A 27 2.94 -14.17 -0.44
C PHE A 27 2.74 -15.53 -1.12
N THR A 28 3.85 -16.25 -1.22
CA THR A 28 3.93 -17.67 -1.51
C THR A 28 4.61 -18.36 -0.31
N PRO A 29 4.63 -19.70 -0.24
CA PRO A 29 5.34 -20.39 0.85
C PRO A 29 6.83 -20.05 0.95
N THR A 30 7.45 -19.61 -0.15
CA THR A 30 8.89 -19.33 -0.23
C THR A 30 9.23 -17.85 -0.19
N GLU A 31 8.27 -16.97 -0.52
CA GLU A 31 8.53 -15.56 -0.77
C GLU A 31 7.37 -14.68 -0.30
N ILE A 32 7.69 -13.48 0.16
CA ILE A 32 6.75 -12.41 0.44
C ILE A 32 7.11 -11.24 -0.46
N VAL A 33 6.13 -10.74 -1.21
CA VAL A 33 6.29 -9.64 -2.16
C VAL A 33 5.59 -8.41 -1.60
N LEU A 34 6.38 -7.37 -1.33
CA LEU A 34 5.91 -6.04 -0.96
C LEU A 34 5.93 -5.17 -2.22
N ASP A 35 4.76 -4.87 -2.75
CA ASP A 35 4.61 -4.08 -3.98
C ASP A 35 4.30 -2.62 -3.64
N PHE A 36 5.31 -1.76 -3.74
CA PHE A 36 5.17 -0.33 -3.48
C PHE A 36 4.63 0.37 -4.72
N LYS A 37 3.46 0.98 -4.64
CA LYS A 37 2.77 1.62 -5.76
C LYS A 37 2.66 3.13 -5.56
N CYS A 38 2.78 3.85 -6.66
CA CYS A 38 2.50 5.27 -6.78
C CYS A 38 1.45 5.43 -7.87
N ILE A 39 0.21 5.64 -7.45
CA ILE A 39 -0.90 5.96 -8.34
C ILE A 39 -1.07 7.47 -8.37
N SER A 40 -0.88 8.07 -9.53
CA SER A 40 -1.07 9.50 -9.75
C SER A 40 -2.01 9.76 -10.92
N ASN A 41 -2.90 10.74 -10.78
CA ASN A 41 -3.70 11.24 -11.89
C ASN A 41 -2.79 12.00 -12.86
N ILE A 42 -2.94 11.71 -14.15
CA ILE A 42 -2.34 12.51 -15.22
C ILE A 42 -3.47 13.09 -16.06
N HIS A 43 -3.34 14.37 -16.38
CA HIS A 43 -4.12 15.01 -17.43
C HIS A 43 -3.47 14.68 -18.75
N ASP A 44 -3.97 13.64 -19.40
CA ASP A 44 -3.65 13.35 -20.78
C ASP A 44 -4.58 14.17 -21.70
N ILE A 45 -4.03 14.63 -22.82
CA ILE A 45 -4.73 15.47 -23.80
C ILE A 45 -5.77 14.63 -24.57
N GLU A 46 -5.48 13.35 -24.83
CA GLU A 46 -6.42 12.42 -25.47
C GLU A 46 -7.39 11.80 -24.47
N ASN A 47 -6.87 11.29 -23.36
CA ASN A 47 -7.69 10.66 -22.31
C ASN A 47 -7.85 11.66 -21.16
N HIS A 48 -8.92 12.46 -21.20
CA HIS A 48 -9.22 13.53 -20.22
C HIS A 48 -9.03 13.16 -18.73
N ARG A 49 -8.99 11.86 -18.38
CA ARG A 49 -8.46 11.32 -17.12
C ARG A 49 -7.66 10.04 -17.36
N ALA A 50 -6.35 10.06 -17.13
CA ALA A 50 -5.49 8.88 -17.11
C ALA A 50 -4.88 8.67 -15.72
N LEU A 51 -4.60 7.41 -15.37
CA LEU A 51 -3.85 7.05 -14.16
C LEU A 51 -2.47 6.57 -14.57
N LEU A 52 -1.42 7.17 -14.01
CA LEU A 52 -0.09 6.62 -14.06
C LEU A 52 0.14 5.76 -12.81
N LEU A 53 0.41 4.48 -13.04
CA LEU A 53 0.83 3.55 -12.01
C LEU A 53 2.33 3.30 -12.17
N ARG A 54 3.10 3.70 -11.17
CA ARG A 54 4.50 3.25 -11.00
C ARG A 54 4.52 2.25 -9.86
N HIS A 55 5.22 1.13 -10.01
CA HIS A 55 5.31 0.13 -8.95
C HIS A 55 6.73 -0.41 -8.82
N ASN A 56 7.15 -0.70 -7.59
CA ASN A 56 8.48 -1.20 -7.25
C ASN A 56 8.35 -2.36 -6.25
N PRO A 57 8.43 -3.62 -6.74
CA PRO A 57 8.28 -4.79 -5.88
C PRO A 57 9.58 -5.15 -5.16
N VAL A 58 9.49 -5.36 -3.85
CA VAL A 58 10.55 -5.91 -3.01
C VAL A 58 10.18 -7.33 -2.60
N ILE A 59 11.01 -8.29 -2.98
CA ILE A 59 10.80 -9.71 -2.68
C ILE A 59 11.69 -10.10 -1.50
N LEU A 60 11.07 -10.67 -0.47
CA LEU A 60 11.71 -11.09 0.76
C LEU A 60 11.43 -12.57 1.01
N THR A 61 12.40 -13.30 1.57
CA THR A 61 12.08 -14.59 2.20
C THR A 61 11.20 -14.37 3.44
N PRO A 62 10.37 -15.34 3.85
CA PRO A 62 9.56 -15.24 5.07
C PRO A 62 10.37 -14.89 6.33
N TYR A 63 11.59 -15.40 6.45
CA TYR A 63 12.49 -15.08 7.56
C TYR A 63 12.85 -13.58 7.60
N HIS A 64 13.29 -13.02 6.48
CA HIS A 64 13.63 -11.60 6.37
C HIS A 64 12.39 -10.70 6.51
N ALA A 65 11.23 -11.13 6.02
CA ALA A 65 9.99 -10.39 6.20
C ALA A 65 9.58 -10.27 7.69
N LYS A 66 9.80 -11.34 8.48
CA LYS A 66 9.60 -11.28 9.94
C LYS A 66 10.55 -10.28 10.60
N SER A 67 11.83 -10.31 10.23
CA SER A 67 12.81 -9.35 10.75
C SER A 67 12.46 -7.91 10.35
N PHE A 68 11.99 -7.71 9.12
CA PHE A 68 11.50 -6.42 8.63
C PHE A 68 10.34 -5.90 9.48
N LEU A 69 9.36 -6.75 9.83
CA LEU A 69 8.25 -6.38 10.70
C LEU A 69 8.74 -5.91 12.07
N GLU A 70 9.67 -6.64 12.70
CA GLU A 70 10.22 -6.28 14.01
C GLU A 70 10.89 -4.89 13.99
N VAL A 71 11.69 -4.62 12.96
CA VAL A 71 12.35 -3.32 12.78
C VAL A 71 11.34 -2.20 12.51
N LEU A 72 10.35 -2.47 11.65
CA LEU A 72 9.30 -1.51 11.31
C LEU A 72 8.45 -1.15 12.53
N THR A 73 8.00 -2.14 13.30
CA THR A 73 7.24 -1.93 14.54
C THR A 73 8.02 -1.08 15.53
N LYS A 74 9.32 -1.36 15.72
CA LYS A 74 10.16 -0.55 16.58
C LYS A 74 10.26 0.90 16.11
N ALA A 75 10.46 1.12 14.80
CA ALA A 75 10.55 2.45 14.23
C ALA A 75 9.25 3.25 14.38
N VAL A 76 8.09 2.61 14.15
CA VAL A 76 6.77 3.22 14.34
C VAL A 76 6.55 3.59 15.81
N ASN A 77 6.80 2.67 16.73
CA ASN A 77 6.64 2.94 18.17
C ASN A 77 7.57 4.07 18.65
N ASP A 78 8.81 4.12 18.14
CA ASP A 78 9.75 5.19 18.45
C ASP A 78 9.30 6.54 17.88
N TYR A 79 8.63 6.55 16.73
CA TYR A 79 8.00 7.74 16.15
C TYR A 79 6.82 8.19 17.01
N GLU A 80 5.89 7.30 17.34
CA GLU A 80 4.69 7.62 18.12
C GLU A 80 5.03 8.13 19.52
N ARG A 81 6.06 7.57 20.17
CA ARG A 81 6.54 8.08 21.45
C ARG A 81 7.04 9.52 21.39
N ARG A 82 7.57 9.96 20.23
CA ARG A 82 8.14 11.32 20.06
C ARG A 82 7.12 12.34 19.56
N PHE A 83 6.26 11.93 18.63
CA PHE A 83 5.38 12.83 17.88
C PHE A 83 3.89 12.63 18.19
N GLY A 84 3.55 11.63 18.98
CA GLY A 84 2.18 11.25 19.28
C GLY A 84 1.65 10.14 18.37
N GLU A 85 0.49 9.61 18.74
CA GLU A 85 -0.20 8.52 18.05
C GLU A 85 -0.52 8.87 16.58
N ILE A 86 -0.23 7.94 15.66
CA ILE A 86 -0.56 8.09 14.25
C ILE A 86 -2.06 7.88 14.10
N LYS A 87 -2.80 8.99 14.00
CA LYS A 87 -4.26 8.95 13.79
C LYS A 87 -4.59 8.94 12.31
N LYS A 88 -5.59 8.15 11.97
CA LYS A 88 -6.19 8.19 10.64
C LYS A 88 -6.79 9.58 10.39
N PRO A 89 -6.53 10.21 9.22
CA PRO A 89 -7.16 11.47 8.87
C PRO A 89 -8.69 11.36 8.86
N LYS A 90 -9.37 12.33 9.46
CA LYS A 90 -10.85 12.36 9.56
C LYS A 90 -11.51 12.38 8.18
N GLU A 91 -10.82 12.91 7.19
CA GLU A 91 -11.23 12.99 5.80
C GLU A 91 -11.33 11.60 5.17
N ILE A 92 -10.38 10.70 5.48
CA ILE A 92 -10.39 9.32 5.00
C ILE A 92 -11.55 8.55 5.65
N ASP A 93 -11.76 8.71 6.97
CA ASP A 93 -12.89 8.07 7.66
C ASP A 93 -14.26 8.52 7.12
N LYS A 94 -14.40 9.80 6.77
CA LYS A 94 -15.62 10.33 6.15
C LYS A 94 -15.81 9.76 4.74
N ALA A 95 -14.73 9.71 3.95
CA ALA A 95 -14.78 9.16 2.59
C ALA A 95 -15.19 7.68 2.61
N GLU A 96 -14.62 6.87 3.49
CA GLU A 96 -14.98 5.44 3.63
C GLU A 96 -16.45 5.25 3.99
N LYS A 97 -16.98 6.03 4.95
CA LYS A 97 -18.41 5.98 5.32
C LYS A 97 -19.33 6.35 4.16
N ILE A 98 -18.94 7.32 3.34
CA ILE A 98 -19.71 7.72 2.14
C ILE A 98 -19.67 6.59 1.10
N MET A 99 -18.49 6.03 0.83
CA MET A 99 -18.33 4.93 -0.13
C MET A 99 -19.09 3.67 0.31
N GLN A 100 -19.13 3.37 1.61
CA GLN A 100 -19.88 2.23 2.14
C GLN A 100 -21.39 2.41 1.97
N LYS A 101 -21.92 3.59 2.30
CA LYS A 101 -23.34 3.91 2.06
C LYS A 101 -23.71 3.80 0.59
N GLN A 102 -22.87 4.32 -0.31
CA GLN A 102 -23.10 4.22 -1.76
C GLN A 102 -23.11 2.76 -2.25
N ARG A 103 -22.27 1.89 -1.70
CA ARG A 103 -22.25 0.45 -2.03
C ARG A 103 -23.53 -0.26 -1.54
N GLU A 104 -24.00 0.09 -0.35
CA GLU A 104 -25.25 -0.45 0.22
C GLU A 104 -26.46 0.02 -0.60
N ASP A 105 -26.54 1.31 -0.93
CA ASP A 105 -27.61 1.90 -1.75
C ASP A 105 -27.67 1.29 -3.16
N ASN A 106 -26.51 0.99 -3.77
CA ASN A 106 -26.45 0.37 -5.09
C ASN A 106 -26.92 -1.09 -5.07
N LYS A 107 -26.57 -1.87 -4.04
CA LYS A 107 -27.09 -3.24 -3.86
C LYS A 107 -28.61 -3.25 -3.72
N THR A 108 -29.17 -2.36 -2.90
CA THR A 108 -30.62 -2.27 -2.70
C THR A 108 -31.36 -1.83 -3.97
N LYS A 109 -30.73 -1.04 -4.84
CA LYS A 109 -31.31 -0.68 -6.15
C LYS A 109 -31.28 -1.86 -7.13
N GLU A 110 -30.18 -2.61 -7.19
CA GLU A 110 -30.06 -3.81 -8.03
C GLU A 110 -31.05 -4.90 -7.60
N GLU A 111 -31.27 -5.10 -6.29
CA GLU A 111 -32.27 -6.04 -5.76
C GLU A 111 -33.69 -5.63 -6.15
N LYS A 112 -34.06 -4.35 -6.02
CA LYS A 112 -35.40 -3.85 -6.42
C LYS A 112 -35.67 -3.94 -7.91
N ILE A 113 -34.65 -3.69 -8.75
CA ILE A 113 -34.78 -3.82 -10.21
C ILE A 113 -35.03 -5.29 -10.59
N ASN A 114 -34.38 -6.24 -9.92
CA ASN A 114 -34.60 -7.66 -10.19
C ASN A 114 -35.99 -8.13 -9.74
N ASP A 115 -36.47 -7.67 -8.58
CA ASP A 115 -37.84 -7.97 -8.11
C ASP A 115 -38.90 -7.42 -9.09
N ASP A 116 -38.75 -6.18 -9.57
CA ASP A 116 -39.69 -5.57 -10.52
C ASP A 116 -39.71 -6.28 -11.88
N VAL A 117 -38.57 -6.78 -12.37
CA VAL A 117 -38.48 -7.51 -13.65
C VAL A 117 -39.11 -8.91 -13.56
N THR A 118 -39.06 -9.57 -12.40
CA THR A 118 -39.67 -10.89 -12.21
C THR A 118 -41.20 -10.89 -12.10
N TYR A 119 -41.81 -9.73 -11.83
CA TYR A 119 -43.27 -9.59 -11.70
C TYR A 119 -44.02 -9.45 -13.04
N PHE A 120 -43.32 -9.11 -14.13
CA PHE A 120 -43.89 -8.92 -15.48
C PHE A 120 -43.59 -10.06 -16.46
N GLY A 121 -43.10 -11.22 -15.97
CA GLY A 121 -42.77 -12.41 -16.76
C GLY A 121 -43.81 -13.52 -16.71
#